data_AF-A0A1X2YWG4-F1
#
_entry.id   AF-A0A1X2YWG4-F1
#
_cell.length_a   1.000
_cell.length_b   1.000
_cell.length_c   1.000
_cell.angle_alpha   90.00
_cell.angle_beta   90.00
_cell.angle_gamma   90.00
#
_symmetry.space_group_name_H-M   'P 1'
#
loop_
_entity.id
_entity.type
_entity.pdbx_description
1 polymer ?
#
loop_
_entity_poly.entity_id
_entity_poly.type
_entity_poly.pdbx_seq_one_letter_code
_entity_poly.pdbx_strand_id
1 'polypeptide(L)'
;MGSFNRRQEADDLTDYVNNGWLSSAEFDGPTFLWNHLIREASQEDAAQRNDVPVANLSDADVVINMPMQWYFDALASMVPTAERTDTGVEIPRIDMPTFSIDSQALSGVDAVVGNAVISTRWLDAVGNLAKAVEMTARFVGNVADRDNEGFDYLKDLIQTVRVYMDAVACNADPMTGEQALRMITQVACNEDFRLNAMQMVELLSCGLSFAQWDDTRMFAYDALNKGIAAMRDFAAKSGNGDASSTTGDTMNSVGSIDSDVTGDTGARDATATQSHNLRDTSSDADNAHSTNSTDAADGADTANSITHSTGAAGDSTTGGSPTLSPEELNDLAMLDPSFLSKQQLTQTAQNQFDHAVQFLRHDLMRISGDAEEADRFLRDNHTSEPLADAYAARLIAAERWQDLLNFVDLVERDAPNQCTVMFPEEVVPYEWESIREAALEALGRGGELVAMYQERLDDTYDPNTELNRMKLQAWTQAKE
;
A
#
# COMPACT_ATOMS: atom_id res chain seq x y z
N MET A 1 12.80 -31.06 38.39
CA MET A 1 12.79 -30.81 36.94
C MET A 1 11.38 -30.41 36.58
N GLY A 2 11.18 -29.18 36.10
CA GLY A 2 9.88 -28.77 35.58
C GLY A 2 9.49 -29.66 34.40
N SER A 3 8.20 -29.96 34.26
CA SER A 3 7.69 -30.71 33.11
C SER A 3 8.02 -29.94 31.83
N PHE A 4 8.71 -30.57 30.87
CA PHE A 4 8.90 -30.01 29.55
C PHE A 4 7.54 -29.89 28.85
N ASN A 5 7.12 -28.68 28.51
CA ASN A 5 5.92 -28.46 27.69
C ASN A 5 6.27 -28.75 26.23
N ARG A 6 5.64 -29.78 25.65
CA ARG A 6 5.89 -30.22 24.26
C ARG A 6 5.15 -29.38 23.21
N ARG A 7 4.38 -28.38 23.65
CA ARG A 7 3.71 -27.40 22.79
C ARG A 7 4.12 -25.98 23.13
N GLN A 8 5.26 -25.79 23.80
CA GLN A 8 5.64 -24.47 24.30
C GLN A 8 5.68 -23.43 23.18
N GLU A 9 6.33 -23.75 22.05
CA GLU A 9 6.46 -22.81 20.93
C GLU A 9 5.10 -22.58 20.25
N ALA A 10 4.30 -23.63 20.11
CA ALA A 10 2.95 -23.52 19.55
C ALA A 10 2.05 -22.64 20.43
N ASP A 11 2.09 -22.84 21.75
CA ASP A 11 1.29 -22.12 22.72
C ASP A 11 1.72 -20.64 22.78
N ASP A 12 3.03 -20.36 22.80
CA ASP A 12 3.58 -18.99 22.81
C ASP A 12 3.25 -18.24 21.52
N LEU A 13 3.34 -18.90 20.36
CA LEU A 13 2.99 -18.30 19.07
C LEU A 13 1.49 -18.04 18.94
N THR A 14 0.64 -18.97 19.41
CA THR A 14 -0.82 -18.76 19.49
C THR A 14 -1.17 -17.61 20.44
N ASP A 15 -0.49 -17.48 21.58
CA ASP A 15 -0.68 -16.38 22.53
C ASP A 15 -0.30 -15.04 21.91
N TYR A 16 0.88 -14.95 21.28
CA TYR A 16 1.34 -13.75 20.58
C TYR A 16 0.35 -13.30 19.50
N VAL A 17 -0.10 -14.23 18.65
CA VAL A 17 -1.02 -13.92 17.55
C VAL A 17 -2.37 -13.45 18.08
N ASN A 18 -2.96 -14.14 19.06
CA ASN A 18 -4.31 -13.83 19.53
C ASN A 18 -4.36 -12.61 20.46
N ASN A 19 -3.36 -12.42 21.31
CA ASN A 19 -3.35 -11.34 22.31
C ASN A 19 -2.54 -10.12 21.88
N GLY A 20 -1.66 -10.25 20.89
CA GLY A 20 -0.94 -9.14 20.27
C GLY A 20 -1.64 -8.69 18.99
N TRP A 21 -1.36 -9.39 17.89
CA TRP A 21 -1.65 -8.90 16.53
C TRP A 21 -3.15 -8.95 16.17
N LEU A 22 -3.86 -10.02 16.51
CA LEU A 22 -5.30 -10.20 16.20
C LEU A 22 -6.22 -9.79 17.36
N SER A 23 -5.70 -9.01 18.31
CA SER A 23 -6.43 -8.64 19.53
C SER A 23 -7.68 -7.78 19.27
N SER A 24 -7.76 -7.10 18.12
CA SER A 24 -8.96 -6.35 17.73
C SER A 24 -10.07 -7.30 17.30
N ALA A 25 -11.16 -7.35 18.09
CA ALA A 25 -12.33 -8.16 17.79
C ALA A 25 -13.23 -7.60 16.67
N GLU A 26 -12.86 -6.49 16.02
CA GLU A 26 -13.73 -5.83 15.03
C GLU A 26 -13.79 -6.60 13.71
N PHE A 27 -12.70 -7.26 13.30
CA PHE A 27 -12.63 -8.03 12.06
C PHE A 27 -12.06 -9.44 12.28
N ASP A 28 -12.47 -10.40 11.44
CA ASP A 28 -11.94 -11.77 11.46
C ASP A 28 -10.57 -11.83 10.76
N GLY A 29 -9.54 -11.25 11.40
CA GLY A 29 -8.16 -11.27 10.91
C GLY A 29 -7.44 -9.91 10.95
N PRO A 30 -6.15 -9.89 10.56
CA PRO A 30 -5.35 -8.67 10.59
C PRO A 30 -5.79 -7.71 9.48
N THR A 31 -5.50 -6.43 9.67
CA THR A 31 -5.57 -5.37 8.66
C THR A 31 -4.24 -4.60 8.66
N PHE A 32 -3.87 -4.01 7.53
CA PHE A 32 -2.58 -3.35 7.35
C PHE A 32 -2.69 -1.83 7.43
N LEU A 33 -3.64 -1.26 6.69
CA LEU A 33 -3.85 0.17 6.59
C LEU A 33 -4.87 0.60 7.63
N TRP A 34 -5.94 -0.17 7.83
CA TRP A 34 -6.95 0.17 8.85
C TRP A 34 -6.54 -0.36 10.24
N ASN A 35 -6.83 0.41 11.30
CA ASN A 35 -6.64 0.00 12.69
C ASN A 35 -7.76 0.56 13.59
N HIS A 36 -8.13 -0.17 14.65
CA HIS A 36 -9.16 0.20 15.63
C HIS A 36 -8.93 1.58 16.25
N LEU A 37 -7.67 2.02 16.37
CA LEU A 37 -7.31 3.36 16.83
C LEU A 37 -7.93 4.49 15.98
N ILE A 38 -8.19 4.25 14.68
CA ILE A 38 -8.89 5.23 13.83
C ILE A 38 -10.34 5.42 14.31
N ARG A 39 -11.02 4.30 14.60
CA ARG A 39 -12.40 4.30 15.11
C ARG A 39 -12.48 4.89 16.51
N GLU A 40 -11.53 4.56 17.39
CA GLU A 40 -11.46 5.13 18.74
C GLU A 40 -11.27 6.66 18.70
N ALA A 41 -10.28 7.15 17.94
CA ALA A 41 -10.06 8.59 17.78
C ALA A 41 -11.28 9.29 17.16
N SER A 42 -11.91 8.67 16.16
CA SER A 42 -13.13 9.18 15.52
C SER A 42 -14.28 9.34 16.52
N GLN A 43 -14.45 8.37 17.43
CA GLN A 43 -15.47 8.39 18.49
C GLN A 43 -15.15 9.40 19.60
N GLU A 44 -13.88 9.53 20.00
CA GLU A 44 -13.45 10.54 20.98
C GLU A 44 -13.76 11.96 20.48
N ASP A 45 -13.48 12.23 19.21
CA ASP A 45 -13.78 13.51 18.56
C ASP A 45 -15.29 13.76 18.40
N ALA A 46 -16.11 12.71 18.31
CA ALA A 46 -17.54 12.83 18.04
C ALA A 46 -18.27 13.69 19.09
N ALA A 47 -17.80 13.69 20.35
CA ALA A 47 -18.34 14.54 21.41
C ALA A 47 -18.07 16.05 21.20
N GLN A 48 -17.04 16.39 20.42
CA GLN A 48 -16.65 17.77 20.14
C GLN A 48 -17.21 18.28 18.81
N ARG A 49 -17.61 17.38 17.90
CA ARG A 49 -18.19 17.75 16.60
C ARG A 49 -19.60 18.31 16.75
N ASN A 50 -19.86 19.43 16.08
CA ASN A 50 -21.15 20.12 16.11
C ASN A 50 -21.49 20.69 14.73
N ASP A 51 -22.73 21.13 14.50
CA ASP A 51 -23.11 21.84 13.28
C ASP A 51 -22.58 23.28 13.28
N VAL A 52 -21.25 23.41 13.22
CA VAL A 52 -20.57 24.69 13.11
C VAL A 52 -20.32 25.04 11.64
N PRO A 53 -20.44 26.33 11.27
CA PRO A 53 -20.08 26.77 9.93
C PRO A 53 -18.64 26.41 9.58
N VAL A 54 -18.47 25.93 8.36
CA VAL A 54 -17.18 25.70 7.73
C VAL A 54 -16.92 26.85 6.77
N ALA A 55 -15.68 27.34 6.72
CA ALA A 55 -15.28 28.33 5.73
C ALA A 55 -15.63 27.82 4.31
N ASN A 56 -16.15 28.69 3.44
CA ASN A 56 -16.37 28.28 2.06
C ASN A 56 -15.00 27.94 1.41
N LEU A 57 -15.04 27.12 0.36
CA LEU A 57 -13.81 26.59 -0.23
C LEU A 57 -12.88 27.67 -0.80
N SER A 58 -13.44 28.78 -1.31
CA SER A 58 -12.64 29.90 -1.82
C SER A 58 -11.91 30.66 -0.71
N ASP A 59 -12.55 30.85 0.44
CA ASP A 59 -11.95 31.51 1.59
C ASP A 59 -10.88 30.60 2.21
N ALA A 60 -11.15 29.30 2.28
CA ALA A 60 -10.18 28.30 2.71
C ALA A 60 -8.92 28.29 1.82
N ASP A 61 -9.09 28.32 0.49
CA ASP A 61 -7.98 28.41 -0.47
C ASP A 61 -7.11 29.66 -0.21
N VAL A 62 -7.75 30.83 -0.04
CA VAL A 62 -7.03 32.08 0.26
C VAL A 62 -6.27 32.01 1.59
N VAL A 63 -6.91 31.49 2.64
CA VAL A 63 -6.32 31.37 3.99
C VAL A 63 -5.11 30.44 3.99
N ILE A 64 -5.17 29.32 3.26
CA ILE A 64 -4.06 28.38 3.14
C ILE A 64 -2.92 28.97 2.30
N ASN A 65 -3.25 29.60 1.16
CA ASN A 65 -2.25 30.01 0.19
C ASN A 65 -1.40 31.20 0.68
N MET A 66 -2.00 32.11 1.44
CA MET A 66 -1.35 33.37 1.79
C MET A 66 -0.04 33.20 2.59
N PRO A 67 0.02 32.39 3.67
CA PRO A 67 1.28 32.13 4.38
C PRO A 67 2.32 31.38 3.52
N MET A 68 1.89 30.44 2.67
CA MET A 68 2.79 29.72 1.75
C MET A 68 3.44 30.66 0.73
N GLN A 69 2.66 31.62 0.18
CA GLN A 69 3.19 32.63 -0.73
C GLN A 69 4.20 33.55 -0.05
N TRP A 70 3.91 34.00 1.18
CA TRP A 70 4.84 34.81 1.95
C TRP A 70 6.16 34.10 2.24
N TYR A 71 6.11 32.78 2.47
CA TYR A 71 7.30 31.97 2.62
C TYR A 71 8.19 32.02 1.37
N PHE A 72 7.61 31.77 0.18
CA PHE A 72 8.38 31.82 -1.08
C PHE A 72 8.85 33.24 -1.42
N ASP A 73 8.04 34.27 -1.18
CA ASP A 73 8.44 35.67 -1.35
C ASP A 73 9.62 36.05 -0.46
N ALA A 74 9.62 35.59 0.79
CA ALA A 74 10.72 35.79 1.73
C ALA A 74 11.98 35.09 1.22
N LEU A 75 11.88 33.83 0.78
CA LEU A 75 13.01 33.11 0.18
C LEU A 75 13.56 33.84 -1.06
N ALA A 76 12.69 34.32 -1.95
CA ALA A 76 13.09 35.06 -3.14
C ALA A 76 13.92 36.32 -2.82
N SER A 77 13.67 36.94 -1.67
CA SER A 77 14.41 38.12 -1.22
C SER A 77 15.80 37.81 -0.66
N MET A 78 16.05 36.56 -0.26
CA MET A 78 17.28 36.11 0.39
C MET A 78 18.17 35.27 -0.52
N VAL A 79 17.59 34.54 -1.47
CA VAL A 79 18.30 33.61 -2.36
C VAL A 79 18.66 34.31 -3.68
N PRO A 80 19.96 34.52 -3.99
CA PRO A 80 20.35 35.27 -5.18
C PRO A 80 19.97 34.63 -6.52
N THR A 81 19.76 33.31 -6.54
CA THR A 81 19.36 32.53 -7.71
C THR A 81 17.85 32.44 -7.88
N ALA A 82 17.07 33.12 -7.04
CA ALA A 82 15.62 33.15 -7.15
C ALA A 82 15.18 33.97 -8.38
N GLU A 83 14.33 33.38 -9.20
CA GLU A 83 13.70 34.03 -10.34
C GLU A 83 12.20 34.21 -10.08
N ARG A 84 11.70 35.43 -10.25
CA ARG A 84 10.26 35.70 -10.21
C ARG A 84 9.67 35.48 -11.59
N THR A 85 8.75 34.55 -11.70
CA THR A 85 7.98 34.25 -12.91
C THR A 85 6.55 34.74 -12.78
N ASP A 86 5.78 34.70 -13.87
CA ASP A 86 4.34 35.02 -13.84
C ASP A 86 3.54 34.03 -12.97
N THR A 87 4.09 32.84 -12.70
CA THR A 87 3.46 31.77 -11.93
C THR A 87 3.97 31.65 -10.49
N GLY A 88 5.00 32.41 -10.10
CA GLY A 88 5.50 32.44 -8.73
C GLY A 88 6.99 32.72 -8.60
N VAL A 89 7.61 32.07 -7.62
CA VAL A 89 9.05 32.15 -7.34
C VAL A 89 9.67 30.81 -7.68
N GLU A 90 10.62 30.79 -8.59
CA GLU A 90 11.43 29.61 -8.91
C GLU A 90 12.81 29.73 -8.26
N ILE A 91 13.19 28.72 -7.48
CA ILE A 91 14.49 28.64 -6.83
C ILE A 91 15.06 27.24 -7.08
N PRO A 92 16.29 27.11 -7.62
CA PRO A 92 16.94 25.80 -7.72
C PRO A 92 16.98 25.11 -6.35
N ARG A 93 16.51 23.86 -6.27
CA ARG A 93 16.36 23.12 -5.00
C ARG A 93 17.66 23.05 -4.18
N ILE A 94 18.81 23.01 -4.86
CA ILE A 94 20.13 23.02 -4.22
C ILE A 94 20.45 24.33 -3.49
N ASP A 95 19.93 25.45 -3.98
CA ASP A 95 20.12 26.78 -3.41
C ASP A 95 19.05 27.13 -2.37
N MET A 96 17.95 26.35 -2.33
CA MET A 96 16.86 26.58 -1.41
C MET A 96 17.25 26.17 0.03
N PRO A 97 17.07 27.07 1.02
CA PRO A 97 17.23 26.73 2.43
C PRO A 97 16.35 25.54 2.82
N THR A 98 16.81 24.77 3.81
CA THR A 98 15.98 23.69 4.36
C THR A 98 14.70 24.27 4.95
N PHE A 99 13.55 23.71 4.56
CA PHE A 99 12.26 24.08 5.11
C PHE A 99 12.22 23.78 6.61
N SER A 100 11.52 24.64 7.36
CA SER A 100 11.20 24.38 8.77
C SER A 100 9.75 24.78 9.06
N ILE A 101 9.06 23.96 9.86
CA ILE A 101 7.67 24.14 10.28
C ILE A 101 7.48 25.46 11.05
N ASP A 102 8.51 25.92 11.76
CA ASP A 102 8.51 27.18 12.50
C ASP A 102 8.40 28.42 11.60
N SER A 103 8.56 28.26 10.28
CA SER A 103 8.36 29.33 9.29
C SER A 103 6.92 29.84 9.21
N GLN A 104 5.95 29.13 9.82
CA GLN A 104 4.51 29.41 9.76
C GLN A 104 3.90 29.32 8.35
N ALA A 105 4.62 28.74 7.38
CA ALA A 105 4.12 28.57 6.01
C ALA A 105 2.84 27.72 5.93
N LEU A 106 2.65 26.79 6.87
CA LEU A 106 1.50 25.89 6.95
C LEU A 106 0.41 26.36 7.93
N SER A 107 0.57 27.51 8.58
CA SER A 107 -0.40 28.01 9.58
C SER A 107 -1.83 28.20 9.05
N GLY A 108 -1.98 28.50 7.75
CA GLY A 108 -3.28 28.58 7.09
C GLY A 108 -3.97 27.22 6.98
N VAL A 109 -3.20 26.14 6.84
CA VAL A 109 -3.69 24.75 6.84
C VAL A 109 -4.27 24.42 8.22
N ASP A 110 -3.52 24.70 9.29
CA ASP A 110 -3.98 24.45 10.67
C ASP A 110 -5.31 25.15 10.98
N ALA A 111 -5.46 26.40 10.52
CA ALA A 111 -6.69 27.17 10.73
C ALA A 111 -7.90 26.55 10.01
N VAL A 112 -7.73 26.14 8.75
CA VAL A 112 -8.80 25.55 7.94
C VAL A 112 -9.16 24.15 8.43
N VAL A 113 -8.16 23.31 8.72
CA VAL A 113 -8.34 21.95 9.23
C VAL A 113 -9.01 21.99 10.60
N GLY A 114 -8.54 22.85 11.51
CA GLY A 114 -9.12 23.02 12.85
C GLY A 114 -10.60 23.42 12.82
N ASN A 115 -11.03 24.23 11.85
CA ASN A 115 -12.44 24.55 11.64
C ASN A 115 -13.24 23.37 11.05
N ALA A 116 -12.67 22.63 10.11
CA ALA A 116 -13.33 21.53 9.43
C ALA A 116 -13.58 20.32 10.35
N VAL A 117 -12.58 19.89 11.13
CA VAL A 117 -12.63 18.63 11.91
C VAL A 117 -13.66 18.63 13.03
N ILE A 118 -14.02 19.82 13.53
CA ILE A 118 -15.05 20.00 14.57
C ILE A 118 -16.47 20.16 14.00
N SER A 119 -16.63 20.16 12.67
CA SER A 119 -17.93 20.34 12.03
C SER A 119 -18.59 19.02 11.67
N THR A 120 -19.93 18.98 11.73
CA THR A 120 -20.76 17.92 11.14
C THR A 120 -21.29 18.30 9.75
N ARG A 121 -20.85 19.43 9.18
CA ARG A 121 -21.12 19.78 7.77
C ARG A 121 -20.19 19.00 6.87
N TRP A 122 -20.43 17.69 6.80
CA TRP A 122 -19.51 16.69 6.27
C TRP A 122 -18.93 17.06 4.91
N LEU A 123 -19.77 17.46 3.96
CA LEU A 123 -19.31 17.75 2.59
C LEU A 123 -18.43 19.00 2.53
N ASP A 124 -18.81 20.08 3.22
CA ASP A 124 -18.04 21.33 3.24
C ASP A 124 -16.71 21.12 3.97
N ALA A 125 -16.74 20.43 5.11
CA ALA A 125 -15.56 20.07 5.89
C ALA A 125 -14.58 19.21 5.08
N VAL A 126 -15.07 18.15 4.43
CA VAL A 126 -14.23 17.30 3.57
C VAL A 126 -13.68 18.08 2.39
N GLY A 127 -14.44 19.01 1.81
CA GLY A 127 -13.93 19.90 0.76
C GLY A 127 -12.71 20.70 1.23
N ASN A 128 -12.77 21.25 2.44
CA ASN A 128 -11.66 22.00 3.04
C ASN A 128 -10.47 21.09 3.43
N LEU A 129 -10.73 19.90 3.97
CA LEU A 129 -9.69 18.91 4.27
C LEU A 129 -8.98 18.43 3.00
N ALA A 130 -9.73 18.16 1.92
CA ALA A 130 -9.19 17.80 0.62
C ALA A 130 -8.30 18.91 0.07
N LYS A 131 -8.73 20.17 0.17
CA LYS A 131 -7.95 21.34 -0.24
C LYS A 131 -6.67 21.50 0.58
N ALA A 132 -6.75 21.34 1.90
CA ALA A 132 -5.60 21.36 2.80
C ALA A 132 -4.56 20.31 2.42
N VAL A 133 -4.97 19.07 2.18
CA VAL A 133 -4.08 17.98 1.75
C VAL A 133 -3.44 18.27 0.40
N GLU A 134 -4.24 18.71 -0.58
CA GLU A 134 -3.75 19.07 -1.92
C GLU A 134 -2.67 20.16 -1.87
N MET A 135 -2.94 21.24 -1.15
CA MET A 135 -2.02 22.37 -1.05
C MET A 135 -0.77 22.04 -0.24
N THR A 136 -0.90 21.23 0.80
CA THR A 136 0.25 20.76 1.59
C THR A 136 1.15 19.86 0.76
N ALA A 137 0.60 18.88 0.03
CA ALA A 137 1.39 18.01 -0.85
C ALA A 137 2.13 18.81 -1.93
N ARG A 138 1.44 19.78 -2.56
CA ARG A 138 2.06 20.69 -3.54
C ARG A 138 3.17 21.53 -2.91
N PHE A 139 2.94 22.08 -1.71
CA PHE A 139 3.93 22.88 -1.01
C PHE A 139 5.18 22.06 -0.68
N VAL A 140 5.01 20.88 -0.07
CA VAL A 140 6.12 19.97 0.28
C VAL A 140 6.92 19.56 -0.95
N GLY A 141 6.27 19.32 -2.09
CA GLY A 141 6.95 19.04 -3.35
C GLY A 141 7.87 20.18 -3.84
N ASN A 142 7.52 21.43 -3.51
CA ASN A 142 8.21 22.63 -3.97
C ASN A 142 9.23 23.21 -2.97
N VAL A 143 9.34 22.67 -1.75
CA VAL A 143 10.32 23.12 -0.75
C VAL A 143 11.46 22.12 -0.56
N ALA A 144 12.63 22.58 -0.14
CA ALA A 144 13.73 21.70 0.22
C ALA A 144 13.55 21.14 1.64
N ASP A 145 12.70 20.12 1.78
CA ASP A 145 12.38 19.46 3.04
C ASP A 145 13.41 18.39 3.43
N ARG A 146 14.62 18.81 3.79
CA ARG A 146 15.74 17.88 4.07
C ARG A 146 15.61 17.14 5.41
N ASP A 147 14.90 17.75 6.34
CA ASP A 147 14.67 17.22 7.69
C ASP A 147 13.30 16.50 7.80
N ASN A 148 12.57 16.37 6.69
CA ASN A 148 11.25 15.74 6.58
C ASN A 148 10.12 16.40 7.43
N GLU A 149 10.31 17.61 7.95
CA GLU A 149 9.28 18.28 8.75
C GLU A 149 7.99 18.53 7.95
N GLY A 150 8.11 18.87 6.67
CA GLY A 150 6.95 19.07 5.79
C GLY A 150 6.25 17.77 5.43
N PHE A 151 7.02 16.72 5.14
CA PHE A 151 6.51 15.39 4.84
C PHE A 151 5.82 14.74 6.05
N ASP A 152 6.39 14.87 7.25
CA ASP A 152 5.77 14.40 8.49
C ASP A 152 4.47 15.15 8.77
N TYR A 153 4.44 16.47 8.58
CA TYR A 153 3.19 17.25 8.66
C TYR A 153 2.12 16.73 7.68
N LEU A 154 2.49 16.41 6.44
CA LEU A 154 1.56 15.85 5.45
C LEU A 154 0.99 14.50 5.91
N LYS A 155 1.81 13.63 6.51
CA LYS A 155 1.36 12.34 7.05
C LYS A 155 0.36 12.52 8.19
N ASP A 156 0.65 13.42 9.12
CA ASP A 156 -0.26 13.74 10.23
C ASP A 156 -1.59 14.33 9.75
N LEU A 157 -1.54 15.17 8.70
CA LEU A 157 -2.72 15.71 8.05
C LEU A 157 -3.54 14.59 7.38
N ILE A 158 -2.91 13.67 6.64
CA ILE A 158 -3.59 12.51 6.05
C ILE A 158 -4.26 11.68 7.15
N GLN A 159 -3.57 11.42 8.27
CA GLN A 159 -4.14 10.67 9.39
C GLN A 159 -5.37 11.38 10.00
N THR A 160 -5.31 12.71 10.13
CA THR A 160 -6.45 13.53 10.56
C THR A 160 -7.64 13.38 9.61
N VAL A 161 -7.40 13.40 8.30
CA VAL A 161 -8.43 13.16 7.29
C VAL A 161 -9.01 11.76 7.40
N ARG A 162 -8.19 10.73 7.61
CA ARG A 162 -8.66 9.33 7.77
C ARG A 162 -9.60 9.18 8.97
N VAL A 163 -9.25 9.78 10.12
CA VAL A 163 -10.11 9.81 11.31
C VAL A 163 -11.42 10.55 11.03
N TYR A 164 -11.37 11.70 10.37
CA TYR A 164 -12.59 12.43 10.01
C TYR A 164 -13.46 11.67 9.00
N MET A 165 -12.86 10.99 8.03
CA MET A 165 -13.58 10.19 7.03
C MET A 165 -14.23 8.95 7.65
N ASP A 166 -13.69 8.38 8.73
CA ASP A 166 -14.40 7.36 9.52
C ASP A 166 -15.68 7.94 10.14
N ALA A 167 -15.62 9.16 10.68
CA ALA A 167 -16.81 9.83 11.21
C ALA A 167 -17.84 10.13 10.12
N VAL A 168 -17.41 10.53 8.93
CA VAL A 168 -18.29 10.71 7.76
C VAL A 168 -18.96 9.39 7.40
N ALA A 169 -18.20 8.30 7.31
CA ALA A 169 -18.72 7.00 6.95
C ALA A 169 -19.75 6.48 7.97
N CYS A 170 -19.54 6.75 9.26
CA CYS A 170 -20.47 6.34 10.32
C CYS A 170 -21.76 7.19 10.41
N ASN A 171 -21.72 8.46 10.00
CA ASN A 171 -22.76 9.43 10.38
C ASN A 171 -23.41 10.19 9.21
N ALA A 172 -22.74 10.30 8.06
CA ALA A 172 -23.30 10.98 6.90
C ALA A 172 -24.33 10.08 6.20
N ASP A 173 -25.30 10.67 5.50
CA ASP A 173 -26.12 9.91 4.57
C ASP A 173 -25.25 9.39 3.39
N PRO A 174 -25.61 8.27 2.76
CA PRO A 174 -24.76 7.65 1.73
C PRO A 174 -24.41 8.57 0.55
N MET A 175 -25.29 9.49 0.15
CA MET A 175 -25.02 10.42 -0.95
C MET A 175 -23.94 11.43 -0.56
N THR A 176 -24.04 11.99 0.66
CA THR A 176 -23.02 12.88 1.20
C THR A 176 -21.69 12.15 1.39
N GLY A 177 -21.72 10.91 1.91
CA GLY A 177 -20.55 10.07 2.09
C GLY A 177 -19.83 9.75 0.78
N GLU A 178 -20.58 9.40 -0.28
CA GLU A 178 -20.03 9.14 -1.61
C GLU A 178 -19.30 10.37 -2.18
N GLN A 179 -19.94 11.54 -2.09
CA GLN A 179 -19.38 12.79 -2.59
C GLN A 179 -18.11 13.19 -1.83
N ALA A 180 -18.12 13.04 -0.51
CA ALA A 180 -16.96 13.27 0.36
C ALA A 180 -15.79 12.35 -0.03
N LEU A 181 -16.01 11.04 -0.10
CA LEU A 181 -14.95 10.08 -0.47
C LEU A 181 -14.41 10.35 -1.89
N ARG A 182 -15.28 10.79 -2.81
CA ARG A 182 -14.87 11.17 -4.16
C ARG A 182 -13.92 12.36 -4.18
N MET A 183 -14.13 13.38 -3.34
CA MET A 183 -13.21 14.53 -3.22
C MET A 183 -11.82 14.08 -2.76
N ILE A 184 -11.76 13.22 -1.73
CA ILE A 184 -10.49 12.66 -1.24
C ILE A 184 -9.80 11.79 -2.31
N THR A 185 -10.57 10.96 -3.01
CA THR A 185 -10.06 10.13 -4.10
C THR A 185 -9.48 10.97 -5.24
N GLN A 186 -10.11 12.09 -5.58
CA GLN A 186 -9.59 13.02 -6.59
C GLN A 186 -8.23 13.58 -6.19
N VAL A 187 -8.09 14.04 -4.93
CA VAL A 187 -6.82 14.54 -4.41
C VAL A 187 -5.74 13.44 -4.42
N ALA A 188 -6.07 12.23 -3.98
CA ALA A 188 -5.12 11.10 -4.00
C ALA A 188 -4.60 10.78 -5.42
N CYS A 189 -5.43 10.96 -6.45
CA CYS A 189 -5.08 10.69 -7.84
C CYS A 189 -4.41 11.86 -8.58
N ASN A 190 -4.24 13.01 -7.92
CA ASN A 190 -3.60 14.20 -8.50
C ASN A 190 -2.09 14.03 -8.65
N GLU A 191 -1.47 14.92 -9.43
CA GLU A 191 -0.05 14.83 -9.78
C GLU A 191 0.88 14.98 -8.57
N ASP A 192 0.43 15.73 -7.56
CA ASP A 192 1.14 15.96 -6.29
C ASP A 192 1.41 14.66 -5.50
N PHE A 193 0.61 13.61 -5.73
CA PHE A 193 0.72 12.31 -5.04
C PHE A 193 1.31 11.19 -5.89
N ARG A 194 1.44 11.36 -7.22
CA ARG A 194 1.88 10.28 -8.12
C ARG A 194 3.31 9.82 -7.88
N LEU A 195 4.17 10.69 -7.37
CA LEU A 195 5.53 10.35 -6.94
C LEU A 195 5.61 9.94 -5.46
N ASN A 196 4.51 10.08 -4.72
CA ASN A 196 4.38 9.72 -3.30
C ASN A 196 3.35 8.57 -3.17
N ALA A 197 3.66 7.43 -3.79
CA ALA A 197 2.74 6.31 -3.96
C ALA A 197 2.18 5.76 -2.63
N MET A 198 2.98 5.76 -1.57
CA MET A 198 2.54 5.35 -0.22
C MET A 198 1.46 6.28 0.31
N GLN A 199 1.66 7.61 0.24
CA GLN A 199 0.70 8.60 0.72
C GLN A 199 -0.57 8.60 -0.14
N MET A 200 -0.46 8.32 -1.44
CA MET A 200 -1.61 8.08 -2.30
C MET A 200 -2.47 6.92 -1.76
N VAL A 201 -1.85 5.78 -1.42
CA VAL A 201 -2.57 4.61 -0.89
C VAL A 201 -3.13 4.87 0.52
N GLU A 202 -2.39 5.55 1.39
CA GLU A 202 -2.89 5.98 2.70
C GLU A 202 -4.13 6.86 2.58
N LEU A 203 -4.15 7.80 1.64
CA LEU A 203 -5.31 8.67 1.43
C LEU A 203 -6.49 7.90 0.83
N LEU A 204 -6.25 6.99 -0.13
CA LEU A 204 -7.27 6.08 -0.65
C LEU A 204 -7.86 5.16 0.43
N SER A 205 -7.08 4.83 1.46
CA SER A 205 -7.53 4.02 2.60
C SER A 205 -8.61 4.69 3.45
N CYS A 206 -8.91 5.98 3.25
CA CYS A 206 -10.12 6.61 3.79
C CYS A 206 -11.40 5.86 3.36
N GLY A 207 -11.37 5.17 2.23
CA GLY A 207 -12.46 4.32 1.77
C GLY A 207 -12.72 3.09 2.64
N LEU A 208 -11.76 2.63 3.44
CA LEU A 208 -11.89 1.40 4.23
C LEU A 208 -13.01 1.48 5.26
N SER A 209 -13.23 2.64 5.90
CA SER A 209 -14.37 2.81 6.80
C SER A 209 -15.70 2.58 6.09
N PHE A 210 -15.87 3.07 4.85
CA PHE A 210 -17.09 2.87 4.05
C PHE A 210 -17.33 1.43 3.62
N ALA A 211 -16.32 0.56 3.67
CA ALA A 211 -16.44 -0.84 3.27
C ALA A 211 -17.29 -1.67 4.25
N GLN A 212 -17.46 -1.19 5.49
CA GLN A 212 -18.20 -1.87 6.56
C GLN A 212 -19.70 -2.01 6.28
N TRP A 213 -20.28 -1.15 5.44
CA TRP A 213 -21.72 -1.12 5.16
C TRP A 213 -22.05 -1.49 3.71
N ASP A 214 -23.09 -2.30 3.52
CA ASP A 214 -23.48 -2.82 2.21
C ASP A 214 -23.82 -1.73 1.18
N ASP A 215 -24.40 -0.62 1.62
CA ASP A 215 -24.80 0.50 0.77
C ASP A 215 -23.64 1.42 0.35
N THR A 216 -22.56 1.46 1.14
CA THR A 216 -21.39 2.31 0.87
C THR A 216 -20.14 1.55 0.41
N ARG A 217 -20.13 0.21 0.53
CA ARG A 217 -18.97 -0.63 0.19
C ARG A 217 -18.46 -0.42 -1.22
N MET A 218 -19.37 -0.26 -2.19
CA MET A 218 -19.01 -0.02 -3.59
C MET A 218 -18.19 1.26 -3.77
N PHE A 219 -18.37 2.28 -2.92
CA PHE A 219 -17.62 3.53 -3.01
C PHE A 219 -16.12 3.31 -2.75
N ALA A 220 -15.79 2.42 -1.83
CA ALA A 220 -14.41 2.08 -1.49
C ALA A 220 -13.72 1.31 -2.63
N TYR A 221 -14.42 0.36 -3.26
CA TYR A 221 -13.92 -0.34 -4.45
C TYR A 221 -13.75 0.62 -5.64
N ASP A 222 -14.67 1.57 -5.83
CA ASP A 222 -14.54 2.59 -6.87
C ASP A 222 -13.34 3.52 -6.64
N ALA A 223 -13.07 3.90 -5.39
CA ALA A 223 -11.90 4.69 -5.03
C ALA A 223 -10.59 3.94 -5.34
N LEU A 224 -10.49 2.67 -4.94
CA LEU A 224 -9.38 1.79 -5.26
C LEU A 224 -9.17 1.65 -6.78
N ASN A 225 -10.23 1.37 -7.53
CA ASN A 225 -10.16 1.22 -8.99
C ASN A 225 -9.71 2.50 -9.69
N LYS A 226 -10.17 3.66 -9.22
CA LYS A 226 -9.70 4.97 -9.71
C LYS A 226 -8.23 5.19 -9.41
N GLY A 227 -7.76 4.83 -8.22
CA GLY A 227 -6.34 4.90 -7.86
C GLY A 227 -5.45 4.07 -8.79
N ILE A 228 -5.84 2.81 -9.02
CA ILE A 228 -5.14 1.90 -9.95
C ILE A 228 -5.11 2.48 -11.37
N ALA A 229 -6.24 3.02 -11.84
CA ALA A 229 -6.31 3.64 -13.17
C ALA A 229 -5.39 4.87 -13.27
N ALA A 230 -5.38 5.74 -12.26
CA ALA A 230 -4.56 6.94 -12.23
C ALA A 230 -3.05 6.62 -12.25
N MET A 231 -2.60 5.63 -11.48
CA MET A 231 -1.20 5.21 -11.47
C MET A 231 -0.79 4.56 -12.81
N ARG A 232 -1.67 3.76 -13.40
CA ARG A 232 -1.44 3.18 -14.73
C ARG A 232 -1.31 4.26 -15.81
N ASP A 233 -2.19 5.26 -15.79
CA ASP A 233 -2.16 6.37 -16.73
C ASP A 233 -0.90 7.23 -16.55
N PHE A 234 -0.43 7.40 -15.31
CA PHE A 234 0.82 8.08 -15.00
C PHE A 234 2.03 7.33 -15.59
N ALA A 235 2.12 6.02 -15.35
CA ALA A 235 3.18 5.18 -15.90
C ALA A 235 3.21 5.19 -17.43
N ALA A 236 2.04 5.09 -18.07
CA ALA A 236 1.93 5.10 -19.53
C ALA A 236 2.42 6.42 -20.17
N LYS A 237 2.13 7.57 -19.54
CA LYS A 237 2.57 8.88 -20.02
C LYS A 237 4.09 9.04 -19.98
N SER A 238 4.75 8.44 -19.00
CA SER A 238 6.22 8.46 -18.89
C SER A 238 6.90 7.54 -19.91
N GLY A 239 6.24 6.48 -20.38
CA GLY A 239 6.77 5.56 -21.40
C GLY A 239 6.73 6.07 -22.85
N ASN A 240 5.87 7.05 -23.16
CA ASN A 240 5.73 7.62 -24.51
C ASN A 240 6.63 8.85 -24.77
N GLY A 241 7.41 9.27 -23.78
CA GLY A 241 8.23 10.49 -23.84
C GLY A 241 9.61 10.30 -24.46
N ASP A 242 9.68 9.82 -25.71
CA ASP A 242 10.89 10.02 -26.56
C ASP A 242 10.65 9.91 -28.08
N ALA A 243 9.39 9.88 -28.52
CA ALA A 243 9.03 10.02 -29.93
C ALA A 243 8.09 11.22 -30.10
N SER A 244 8.68 12.36 -30.49
CA SER A 244 8.03 13.61 -30.92
C SER A 244 7.75 14.67 -29.84
N SER A 245 8.59 15.70 -29.78
CA SER A 245 8.15 17.07 -30.12
C SER A 245 9.29 18.10 -29.96
N THR A 246 10.08 18.25 -31.02
CA THR A 246 10.69 19.55 -31.34
C THR A 246 9.63 20.41 -32.01
N THR A 247 8.72 21.01 -31.26
CA THR A 247 7.99 22.23 -31.69
C THR A 247 7.25 22.81 -30.50
N GLY A 248 7.65 24.01 -30.08
CA GLY A 248 6.92 24.76 -29.08
C GLY A 248 5.57 25.19 -29.62
N ASP A 249 4.55 25.10 -28.78
CA ASP A 249 3.33 25.89 -28.91
C ASP A 249 2.82 26.24 -27.50
N THR A 250 3.02 27.50 -27.15
CA THR A 250 2.27 28.27 -26.16
C THR A 250 0.77 28.11 -26.36
N MET A 251 0.02 27.74 -25.32
CA MET A 251 -1.42 28.05 -25.26
C MET A 251 -1.80 28.73 -23.94
N ASN A 252 -1.94 30.04 -24.09
CA ASN A 252 -2.71 30.94 -23.27
C ASN A 252 -4.20 30.68 -23.51
N SER A 253 -5.04 30.54 -22.49
CA SER A 253 -6.46 30.87 -22.62
C SER A 253 -7.12 31.15 -21.27
N VAL A 254 -7.28 32.44 -20.99
CA VAL A 254 -8.22 33.02 -20.03
C VAL A 254 -9.48 33.43 -20.80
N GLY A 255 -10.65 33.22 -20.18
CA GLY A 255 -11.94 33.84 -20.53
C GLY A 255 -12.95 32.83 -21.09
N SER A 256 -14.25 32.88 -20.79
CA SER A 256 -15.07 33.79 -19.99
C SER A 256 -16.40 33.08 -19.74
N ILE A 257 -17.07 33.46 -18.65
CA ILE A 257 -18.48 33.20 -18.40
C ILE A 257 -19.31 33.94 -19.46
N ASP A 258 -20.33 33.28 -20.03
CA ASP A 258 -21.63 33.93 -20.31
C ASP A 258 -22.76 32.89 -20.46
N SER A 259 -23.85 33.22 -19.79
CA SER A 259 -25.18 32.61 -19.81
C SER A 259 -25.92 32.88 -21.13
N ASP A 260 -26.72 31.93 -21.62
CA ASP A 260 -28.16 32.20 -21.84
C ASP A 260 -29.01 30.93 -22.05
N VAL A 261 -30.27 31.07 -21.64
CA VAL A 261 -31.37 30.11 -21.66
C VAL A 261 -32.21 30.28 -22.93
N THR A 262 -32.73 29.17 -23.47
CA THR A 262 -34.03 28.96 -24.18
C THR A 262 -33.90 27.68 -25.03
N GLY A 263 -34.83 26.73 -25.14
CA GLY A 263 -36.26 26.66 -24.83
C GLY A 263 -36.99 25.95 -25.98
N ASP A 264 -37.50 24.73 -25.73
CA ASP A 264 -38.61 24.05 -26.46
C ASP A 264 -38.34 23.58 -27.93
N THR A 265 -38.92 22.53 -28.54
CA THR A 265 -40.06 21.63 -28.29
C THR A 265 -40.03 20.43 -29.29
N GLY A 266 -40.63 19.28 -28.93
CA GLY A 266 -41.38 18.39 -29.85
C GLY A 266 -40.61 17.22 -30.51
N ALA A 267 -40.71 15.96 -30.05
CA ALA A 267 -41.82 14.99 -30.11
C ALA A 267 -42.03 14.26 -31.48
N ARG A 268 -42.05 12.91 -31.39
CA ARG A 268 -42.64 11.84 -32.26
C ARG A 268 -41.61 10.94 -32.96
N ASP A 269 -41.82 9.63 -33.18
CA ASP A 269 -42.67 8.56 -32.63
C ASP A 269 -42.23 7.25 -33.34
N ALA A 270 -42.42 6.11 -32.68
CA ALA A 270 -42.59 4.72 -33.16
C ALA A 270 -41.78 4.16 -34.37
N THR A 271 -41.11 3.01 -34.18
CA THR A 271 -41.67 1.67 -34.55
C THR A 271 -40.70 0.53 -34.21
N ALA A 272 -41.26 -0.56 -33.67
CA ALA A 272 -40.62 -1.85 -33.49
C ALA A 272 -40.71 -2.70 -34.76
N THR A 273 -39.73 -3.57 -35.03
CA THR A 273 -39.99 -4.86 -35.68
C THR A 273 -38.93 -5.92 -35.32
N GLN A 274 -39.46 -7.02 -34.84
CA GLN A 274 -38.97 -8.38 -34.64
C GLN A 274 -38.00 -9.02 -35.68
N SER A 275 -37.15 -9.89 -35.14
CA SER A 275 -36.84 -11.27 -35.56
C SER A 275 -36.15 -11.58 -36.90
N HIS A 276 -35.01 -12.28 -36.84
CA HIS A 276 -34.86 -13.61 -37.44
C HIS A 276 -33.58 -14.36 -36.98
N ASN A 277 -33.79 -15.51 -36.34
CA ASN A 277 -32.85 -16.65 -36.29
C ASN A 277 -32.94 -17.44 -37.61
N LEU A 278 -31.85 -18.14 -37.98
CA LEU A 278 -31.72 -19.43 -38.72
C LEU A 278 -30.18 -19.68 -38.87
N ARG A 279 -29.55 -20.72 -38.28
CA ARG A 279 -29.42 -22.15 -38.72
C ARG A 279 -29.01 -22.28 -40.20
N ASP A 280 -28.16 -23.18 -40.68
CA ASP A 280 -27.39 -24.37 -40.25
C ASP A 280 -26.21 -24.43 -41.27
N THR A 281 -25.13 -25.22 -41.18
CA THR A 281 -25.11 -26.68 -41.38
C THR A 281 -23.68 -27.23 -41.20
N SER A 282 -23.61 -28.37 -40.49
CA SER A 282 -22.84 -29.61 -40.77
C SER A 282 -21.33 -29.53 -41.06
N SER A 283 -20.47 -30.42 -40.59
CA SER A 283 -20.61 -31.87 -40.57
C SER A 283 -19.39 -32.49 -39.88
N ASP A 284 -19.61 -33.61 -39.20
CA ASP A 284 -18.78 -34.84 -39.19
C ASP A 284 -17.30 -34.75 -38.77
N ALA A 285 -16.69 -35.71 -38.10
CA ALA A 285 -17.10 -36.93 -37.44
C ALA A 285 -15.85 -37.44 -36.69
N ASP A 286 -16.12 -38.20 -35.64
CA ASP A 286 -15.42 -39.42 -35.23
C ASP A 286 -13.91 -39.44 -34.88
N ASN A 287 -13.75 -39.93 -33.66
CA ASN A 287 -12.88 -41.04 -33.26
C ASN A 287 -11.42 -40.78 -32.85
N ALA A 288 -11.24 -40.95 -31.53
CA ALA A 288 -10.62 -42.13 -30.92
C ALA A 288 -9.17 -42.02 -30.46
N HIS A 289 -9.07 -42.28 -29.14
CA HIS A 289 -8.09 -43.12 -28.44
C HIS A 289 -6.63 -42.63 -28.38
N SER A 290 -6.15 -42.34 -27.17
CA SER A 290 -5.48 -43.30 -26.25
C SER A 290 -4.10 -43.69 -26.80
N THR A 291 -2.99 -43.68 -26.07
CA THR A 291 -2.75 -43.87 -24.64
C THR A 291 -1.24 -43.83 -24.44
N ASN A 292 -0.83 -43.56 -23.20
CA ASN A 292 0.29 -44.17 -22.47
C ASN A 292 1.74 -43.81 -22.88
N SER A 293 2.51 -43.26 -21.95
CA SER A 293 3.30 -43.95 -20.90
C SER A 293 4.68 -44.30 -21.47
N THR A 294 5.83 -44.14 -20.83
CA THR A 294 6.27 -44.51 -19.48
C THR A 294 7.69 -43.98 -19.26
N ASP A 295 7.98 -43.60 -18.01
CA ASP A 295 9.11 -43.97 -17.15
C ASP A 295 10.60 -43.77 -17.49
N ALA A 296 11.28 -43.52 -16.36
CA ALA A 296 12.63 -43.85 -15.92
C ALA A 296 13.72 -42.80 -16.25
N ALA A 297 14.22 -42.02 -15.28
CA ALA A 297 14.94 -42.34 -14.03
C ALA A 297 16.46 -42.55 -14.23
N ASP A 298 17.20 -42.12 -13.20
CA ASP A 298 18.65 -42.12 -12.97
C ASP A 298 19.45 -41.04 -13.73
N GLY A 299 20.32 -40.25 -13.09
CA GLY A 299 20.81 -40.25 -11.72
C GLY A 299 22.14 -39.49 -11.63
N ALA A 300 22.44 -39.04 -10.41
CA ALA A 300 23.78 -38.85 -9.83
C ALA A 300 24.60 -37.57 -10.14
N ASP A 301 24.88 -36.89 -9.01
CA ASP A 301 26.19 -36.43 -8.53
C ASP A 301 26.74 -35.03 -8.86
N THR A 302 26.58 -34.17 -7.84
CA THR A 302 27.62 -33.37 -7.13
C THR A 302 28.72 -32.65 -7.93
N ALA A 303 28.80 -31.33 -7.76
CA ALA A 303 30.04 -30.65 -7.38
C ALA A 303 29.81 -29.17 -7.00
N ASN A 304 30.17 -28.84 -5.76
CA ASN A 304 30.51 -27.50 -5.29
C ASN A 304 31.55 -26.85 -6.22
N SER A 305 31.34 -25.59 -6.58
CA SER A 305 32.44 -24.66 -6.90
C SER A 305 32.01 -23.21 -6.70
N ILE A 306 32.40 -22.67 -5.55
CA ILE A 306 32.56 -21.23 -5.32
C ILE A 306 33.61 -20.72 -6.33
N THR A 307 33.22 -19.79 -7.21
CA THR A 307 34.18 -18.93 -7.90
C THR A 307 33.71 -17.49 -7.88
N HIS A 308 34.36 -16.68 -7.04
CA HIS A 308 34.54 -15.26 -7.27
C HIS A 308 35.27 -15.09 -8.61
N SER A 309 34.68 -14.35 -9.55
CA SER A 309 35.36 -13.88 -10.76
C SER A 309 35.15 -12.38 -10.91
N THR A 310 36.14 -11.62 -10.45
CA THR A 310 36.47 -10.29 -10.98
C THR A 310 37.17 -10.45 -12.34
N GLY A 311 36.69 -9.79 -13.40
CA GLY A 311 37.51 -9.58 -14.60
C GLY A 311 36.80 -9.40 -15.95
N ALA A 312 36.48 -8.15 -16.25
CA ALA A 312 36.75 -7.42 -17.51
C ALA A 312 36.22 -7.92 -18.88
N ALA A 313 35.42 -7.00 -19.46
CA ALA A 313 35.44 -6.52 -20.85
C ALA A 313 35.14 -7.50 -22.00
N GLY A 314 33.88 -7.46 -22.44
CA GLY A 314 33.45 -7.83 -23.80
C GLY A 314 32.49 -6.77 -24.32
N ASP A 315 32.98 -5.95 -25.25
CA ASP A 315 32.28 -4.88 -25.96
C ASP A 315 31.15 -5.43 -26.84
N SER A 316 29.92 -4.97 -26.61
CA SER A 316 28.85 -5.01 -27.61
C SER A 316 28.06 -3.70 -27.55
N THR A 317 28.46 -2.77 -28.41
CA THR A 317 27.73 -1.57 -28.78
C THR A 317 26.34 -1.89 -29.37
N THR A 318 25.33 -1.88 -28.51
CA THR A 318 23.97 -1.41 -28.80
C THR A 318 23.51 -0.65 -27.57
N GLY A 319 23.40 0.68 -27.69
CA GLY A 319 23.07 1.57 -26.57
C GLY A 319 21.65 1.32 -26.05
N GLY A 320 21.55 0.48 -25.03
CA GLY A 320 20.50 0.54 -24.03
C GLY A 320 21.20 0.86 -22.70
N SER A 321 20.73 1.87 -21.97
CA SER A 321 21.14 2.07 -20.58
C SER A 321 21.00 0.74 -19.83
N PRO A 322 21.93 0.36 -18.95
CA PRO A 322 21.76 -0.84 -18.14
C PRO A 322 20.43 -0.73 -17.40
N THR A 323 19.51 -1.66 -17.68
CA THR A 323 18.21 -1.73 -17.02
C THR A 323 18.45 -2.20 -15.60
N LEU A 324 18.43 -1.26 -14.66
CA LEU A 324 18.50 -1.53 -13.23
C LEU A 324 17.26 -2.35 -12.80
N SER A 325 17.43 -3.24 -11.83
CA SER A 325 16.33 -3.96 -11.21
C SER A 325 15.42 -3.01 -10.41
N PRO A 326 14.17 -3.41 -10.10
CA PRO A 326 13.28 -2.64 -9.22
C PRO A 326 13.89 -2.30 -7.86
N GLU A 327 14.67 -3.21 -7.28
CA GLU A 327 15.38 -3.03 -6.00
C GLU A 327 16.50 -2.00 -6.15
N GLU A 328 17.34 -2.12 -7.18
CA GLU A 328 18.42 -1.16 -7.45
C GLU A 328 17.88 0.25 -7.70
N LEU A 329 16.74 0.37 -8.38
CA LEU A 329 16.05 1.65 -8.58
C LEU A 329 15.50 2.23 -7.28
N ASN A 330 14.97 1.38 -6.40
CA ASN A 330 14.46 1.81 -5.10
C ASN A 330 15.61 2.26 -4.18
N ASP A 331 16.72 1.52 -4.14
CA ASP A 331 17.91 1.88 -3.36
C ASP A 331 18.51 3.21 -3.83
N LEU A 332 18.61 3.42 -5.14
CA LEU A 332 19.07 4.69 -5.71
C LEU A 332 18.10 5.84 -5.41
N ALA A 333 16.79 5.59 -5.43
CA ALA A 333 15.79 6.59 -5.05
C ALA A 333 15.93 6.99 -3.57
N MET A 334 16.26 6.03 -2.69
CA MET A 334 16.46 6.27 -1.27
C MET A 334 17.76 7.04 -0.97
N LEU A 335 18.80 6.87 -1.79
CA LEU A 335 20.06 7.58 -1.64
C LEU A 335 19.96 9.05 -2.09
N ASP A 336 19.54 9.28 -3.33
CA ASP A 336 19.24 10.62 -3.86
C ASP A 336 18.41 10.50 -5.15
N PRO A 337 17.12 10.89 -5.12
CA PRO A 337 16.23 10.86 -6.29
C PRO A 337 16.75 11.63 -7.51
N SER A 338 17.67 12.57 -7.33
CA SER A 338 18.26 13.35 -8.44
C SER A 338 19.14 12.52 -9.38
N PHE A 339 19.59 11.34 -8.94
CA PHE A 339 20.31 10.39 -9.79
C PHE A 339 19.39 9.63 -10.76
N LEU A 340 18.07 9.71 -10.57
CA LEU A 340 17.10 8.99 -11.39
C LEU A 340 16.54 9.87 -12.49
N SER A 341 16.41 9.29 -13.69
CA SER A 341 15.62 9.91 -14.75
C SER A 341 14.13 9.98 -14.37
N LYS A 342 13.38 10.87 -15.01
CA LYS A 342 11.91 10.97 -14.80
C LYS A 342 11.20 9.62 -15.02
N GLN A 343 11.67 8.82 -15.98
CA GLN A 343 11.15 7.50 -16.26
C GLN A 343 11.43 6.53 -15.10
N GLN A 344 12.64 6.55 -14.55
CA GLN A 344 13.03 5.73 -13.40
C GLN A 344 12.26 6.11 -12.14
N LEU A 345 12.08 7.40 -11.86
CA LEU A 345 11.24 7.88 -10.75
C LEU A 345 9.79 7.40 -10.89
N THR A 346 9.25 7.46 -12.11
CA THR A 346 7.90 6.95 -12.40
C THR A 346 7.81 5.44 -12.17
N GLN A 347 8.83 4.68 -12.60
CA GLN A 347 8.88 3.24 -12.39
C GLN A 347 8.96 2.88 -10.90
N THR A 348 9.80 3.57 -10.14
CA THR A 348 9.91 3.36 -8.68
C THR A 348 8.57 3.66 -8.00
N ALA A 349 7.93 4.78 -8.32
CA ALA A 349 6.62 5.13 -7.76
C ALA A 349 5.53 4.11 -8.13
N GLN A 350 5.52 3.62 -9.37
CA GLN A 350 4.60 2.57 -9.79
C GLN A 350 4.84 1.27 -9.01
N ASN A 351 6.10 0.84 -8.88
CA ASN A 351 6.44 -0.36 -8.12
C ASN A 351 5.98 -0.21 -6.66
N GLN A 352 6.26 0.92 -6.00
CA GLN A 352 5.81 1.17 -4.63
C GLN A 352 4.28 1.15 -4.52
N PHE A 353 3.57 1.74 -5.48
CA PHE A 353 2.11 1.69 -5.53
C PHE A 353 1.59 0.26 -5.67
N ASP A 354 2.16 -0.54 -6.59
CA ASP A 354 1.73 -1.91 -6.87
C ASP A 354 1.92 -2.83 -5.65
N HIS A 355 2.89 -2.55 -4.78
CA HIS A 355 3.02 -3.24 -3.49
C HIS A 355 2.00 -2.71 -2.47
N ALA A 356 1.95 -1.40 -2.24
CA ALA A 356 1.09 -0.80 -1.22
C ALA A 356 -0.42 -1.03 -1.48
N VAL A 357 -0.84 -1.04 -2.74
CA VAL A 357 -2.24 -1.25 -3.11
C VAL A 357 -2.73 -2.67 -2.79
N GLN A 358 -1.83 -3.65 -2.61
CA GLN A 358 -2.19 -4.99 -2.18
C GLN A 358 -2.71 -4.98 -0.74
N PHE A 359 -2.12 -4.17 0.14
CA PHE A 359 -2.62 -3.98 1.51
C PHE A 359 -4.02 -3.38 1.51
N LEU A 360 -4.25 -2.36 0.67
CA LEU A 360 -5.57 -1.75 0.53
C LEU A 360 -6.61 -2.74 0.00
N ARG A 361 -6.24 -3.57 -0.99
CA ARG A 361 -7.12 -4.62 -1.54
C ARG A 361 -7.48 -5.67 -0.49
N HIS A 362 -6.49 -6.16 0.24
CA HIS A 362 -6.70 -7.13 1.30
C HIS A 362 -7.63 -6.57 2.38
N ASP A 363 -7.32 -5.39 2.92
CA ASP A 363 -8.12 -4.78 3.96
C ASP A 363 -9.55 -4.53 3.48
N LEU A 364 -9.73 -4.14 2.22
CA LEU A 364 -11.04 -3.93 1.64
C LEU A 364 -11.87 -5.23 1.62
N MET A 365 -11.28 -6.37 1.22
CA MET A 365 -11.94 -7.67 1.27
C MET A 365 -12.29 -8.07 2.73
N ARG A 366 -11.33 -7.89 3.64
CA ARG A 366 -11.49 -8.23 5.06
C ARG A 366 -12.63 -7.45 5.71
N ILE A 367 -12.61 -6.13 5.55
CA ILE A 367 -13.58 -5.21 6.17
C ILE A 367 -14.96 -5.34 5.51
N SER A 368 -15.01 -5.68 4.23
CA SER A 368 -16.26 -6.02 3.52
C SER A 368 -16.90 -7.34 3.98
N GLY A 369 -16.24 -8.11 4.85
CA GLY A 369 -16.73 -9.41 5.31
C GLY A 369 -16.42 -10.58 4.37
N ASP A 370 -15.60 -10.39 3.33
CA ASP A 370 -15.16 -11.43 2.41
C ASP A 370 -13.89 -12.14 2.95
N ALA A 371 -13.95 -12.64 4.18
CA ALA A 371 -12.79 -13.19 4.92
C ALA A 371 -12.10 -14.36 4.19
N GLU A 372 -12.86 -15.23 3.53
CA GLU A 372 -12.28 -16.33 2.75
C GLU A 372 -11.49 -15.84 1.54
N GLU A 373 -11.97 -14.79 0.86
CA GLU A 373 -11.27 -14.21 -0.28
C GLU A 373 -10.02 -13.45 0.19
N ALA A 374 -10.12 -12.75 1.32
CA ALA A 374 -8.97 -12.10 1.95
C ALA A 374 -7.89 -13.14 2.34
N ASP A 375 -8.27 -14.27 2.95
CA ASP A 375 -7.34 -15.36 3.29
C ASP A 375 -6.73 -16.01 2.04
N ARG A 376 -7.52 -16.20 0.96
CA ARG A 376 -6.99 -16.64 -0.34
C ARG A 376 -5.98 -15.64 -0.91
N PHE A 377 -6.30 -14.35 -0.85
CA PHE A 377 -5.45 -13.29 -1.35
C PHE A 377 -4.09 -13.27 -0.63
N LEU A 378 -4.06 -13.40 0.70
CA LEU A 378 -2.80 -13.47 1.44
C LEU A 378 -1.94 -14.66 1.00
N ARG A 379 -2.55 -15.85 0.88
CA ARG A 379 -1.85 -17.06 0.42
C ARG A 379 -1.31 -16.92 -1.00
N ASP A 380 -2.09 -16.35 -1.90
CA ASP A 380 -1.73 -16.25 -3.32
C ASP A 380 -0.67 -15.14 -3.58
N ASN A 381 -0.41 -14.27 -2.59
CA ASN A 381 0.62 -13.23 -2.62
C ASN A 381 1.71 -13.47 -1.55
N HIS A 382 2.02 -14.75 -1.26
CA HIS A 382 2.95 -15.17 -0.21
C HIS A 382 4.40 -14.72 -0.40
N THR A 383 4.79 -14.29 -1.59
CA THR A 383 6.13 -13.73 -1.82
C THR A 383 6.30 -12.32 -1.24
N SER A 384 5.22 -11.68 -0.79
CA SER A 384 5.29 -10.46 0.00
C SER A 384 5.36 -10.81 1.48
N GLU A 385 6.48 -10.47 2.12
CA GLU A 385 6.75 -10.68 3.55
C GLU A 385 5.55 -10.37 4.46
N PRO A 386 5.00 -9.14 4.49
CA PRO A 386 3.89 -8.82 5.37
C PRO A 386 2.59 -9.59 5.07
N LEU A 387 2.34 -9.96 3.81
CA LEU A 387 1.14 -10.74 3.44
C LEU A 387 1.29 -12.21 3.85
N ALA A 388 2.49 -12.77 3.71
CA ALA A 388 2.79 -14.13 4.15
C ALA A 388 2.68 -14.26 5.66
N ASP A 389 3.26 -13.31 6.40
CA ASP A 389 3.18 -13.28 7.86
C ASP A 389 1.72 -13.21 8.33
N ALA A 390 0.91 -12.37 7.69
CA ALA A 390 -0.51 -12.27 8.01
C ALA A 390 -1.27 -13.58 7.75
N TYR A 391 -0.93 -14.31 6.68
CA TYR A 391 -1.54 -15.62 6.43
C TYR A 391 -1.10 -16.67 7.45
N ALA A 392 0.20 -16.68 7.81
CA ALA A 392 0.72 -17.54 8.85
C ALA A 392 -0.02 -17.29 10.18
N ALA A 393 -0.15 -16.02 10.59
CA ALA A 393 -0.90 -15.61 11.77
C ALA A 393 -2.36 -16.11 11.73
N ARG A 394 -3.04 -16.03 10.57
CA ARG A 394 -4.40 -16.58 10.40
C ARG A 394 -4.47 -18.08 10.63
N LEU A 395 -3.51 -18.85 10.10
CA LEU A 395 -3.47 -20.30 10.29
C LEU A 395 -3.14 -20.68 11.74
N ILE A 396 -2.25 -19.93 12.40
CA ILE A 396 -1.91 -20.09 13.82
C ILE A 396 -3.13 -19.82 14.70
N ALA A 397 -3.82 -18.70 14.49
CA ALA A 397 -5.02 -18.33 15.24
C ALA A 397 -6.15 -19.37 15.10
N ALA A 398 -6.29 -19.95 13.92
CA ALA A 398 -7.25 -21.00 13.64
C ALA A 398 -6.78 -22.42 14.03
N GLU A 399 -5.59 -22.55 14.64
CA GLU A 399 -4.94 -23.83 14.96
C GLU A 399 -4.86 -24.80 13.76
N ARG A 400 -4.72 -24.28 12.54
CA ARG A 400 -4.62 -25.05 11.29
C ARG A 400 -3.16 -25.45 11.02
N TRP A 401 -2.54 -26.13 11.98
CA TRP A 401 -1.10 -26.44 11.99
C TRP A 401 -0.60 -27.22 10.77
N GLN A 402 -1.43 -28.12 10.22
CA GLN A 402 -1.06 -28.85 9.00
C GLN A 402 -1.04 -27.95 7.77
N ASP A 403 -1.98 -27.01 7.67
CA ASP A 403 -2.00 -26.04 6.57
C ASP A 403 -0.87 -25.03 6.74
N LEU A 404 -0.52 -24.68 7.98
CA LEU A 404 0.64 -23.84 8.28
C LEU A 404 1.94 -24.48 7.79
N LEU A 405 2.18 -25.77 8.08
CA LEU A 405 3.36 -26.47 7.53
C LEU A 405 3.39 -26.45 6.00
N ASN A 406 2.27 -26.77 5.35
CA ASN A 406 2.18 -26.74 3.89
C ASN A 406 2.45 -25.33 3.33
N PHE A 407 2.08 -24.30 4.08
CA PHE A 407 2.32 -22.91 3.73
C PHE A 407 3.78 -22.50 3.92
N VAL A 408 4.43 -22.90 5.02
CA VAL A 408 5.87 -22.68 5.21
C VAL A 408 6.66 -23.33 4.05
N ASP A 409 6.33 -24.57 3.68
CA ASP A 409 6.93 -25.25 2.52
C ASP A 409 6.72 -24.48 1.21
N LEU A 410 5.57 -23.80 1.06
CA LEU A 410 5.27 -22.97 -0.10
C LEU A 410 6.14 -21.71 -0.13
N VAL A 411 6.28 -21.02 1.01
CA VAL A 411 7.09 -19.81 1.14
C VAL A 411 8.56 -20.12 0.88
N GLU A 412 9.14 -21.10 1.55
CA GLU A 412 10.55 -21.47 1.38
C GLU A 412 10.86 -21.92 -0.07
N ARG A 413 9.91 -22.57 -0.74
CA ARG A 413 10.09 -23.00 -2.14
C ARG A 413 10.12 -21.82 -3.11
N ASP A 414 9.20 -20.87 -2.95
CA ASP A 414 9.01 -19.79 -3.92
C ASP A 414 9.84 -18.54 -3.59
N ALA A 415 10.22 -18.35 -2.32
CA ALA A 415 10.99 -17.23 -1.80
C ALA A 415 11.91 -17.70 -0.64
N PRO A 416 13.01 -18.42 -0.93
CA PRO A 416 13.83 -19.12 0.09
C PRO A 416 14.56 -18.22 1.10
N ASN A 417 14.70 -16.93 0.81
CA ASN A 417 15.37 -15.96 1.69
C ASN A 417 14.38 -14.93 2.26
N GLN A 418 13.08 -15.22 2.23
CA GLN A 418 12.05 -14.33 2.72
C GLN A 418 12.11 -14.24 4.25
N CYS A 419 12.17 -13.03 4.79
CA CYS A 419 12.17 -12.81 6.23
C CYS A 419 10.76 -12.63 6.79
N THR A 420 10.57 -12.88 8.08
CA THR A 420 9.36 -12.46 8.81
C THR A 420 9.53 -11.03 9.28
N VAL A 421 8.57 -10.15 8.98
CA VAL A 421 8.60 -8.71 9.31
C VAL A 421 7.60 -8.30 10.38
N MET A 422 6.52 -9.07 10.56
CA MET A 422 5.45 -8.81 11.55
C MET A 422 5.59 -9.65 12.82
N PHE A 423 6.43 -10.68 12.77
CA PHE A 423 6.79 -11.48 13.95
C PHE A 423 8.15 -10.99 14.49
N PRO A 424 8.24 -10.67 15.79
CA PRO A 424 9.47 -10.19 16.39
C PRO A 424 10.47 -11.34 16.56
N GLU A 425 11.77 -11.03 16.46
CA GLU A 425 12.87 -11.99 16.58
C GLU A 425 12.82 -12.77 17.90
N GLU A 426 12.30 -12.17 18.98
CA GLU A 426 12.14 -12.86 20.27
C GLU A 426 11.10 -13.99 20.24
N VAL A 427 10.12 -13.92 19.33
CA VAL A 427 9.07 -14.93 19.15
C VAL A 427 9.46 -15.92 18.05
N VAL A 428 10.12 -15.46 16.99
CA VAL A 428 10.57 -16.30 15.86
C VAL A 428 12.07 -16.11 15.59
N PRO A 429 12.97 -16.60 16.48
CA PRO A 429 14.41 -16.38 16.36
C PRO A 429 15.04 -17.04 15.12
N TYR A 430 14.34 -17.99 14.50
CA TYR A 430 14.73 -18.62 13.23
C TYR A 430 13.67 -18.37 12.14
N GLU A 431 12.94 -17.26 12.23
CA GLU A 431 11.96 -16.82 11.22
C GLU A 431 10.95 -17.94 10.88
N TRP A 432 10.84 -18.31 9.59
CA TRP A 432 9.94 -19.36 9.10
C TRP A 432 10.23 -20.75 9.70
N GLU A 433 11.48 -21.05 10.08
CA GLU A 433 11.76 -22.31 10.77
C GLU A 433 11.21 -22.35 12.20
N SER A 434 11.14 -21.22 12.91
CA SER A 434 10.49 -21.14 14.22
C SER A 434 8.98 -21.40 14.10
N ILE A 435 8.35 -20.89 13.04
CA ILE A 435 6.94 -21.17 12.73
C ILE A 435 6.74 -22.66 12.38
N ARG A 436 7.67 -23.24 11.61
CA ARG A 436 7.69 -24.69 11.30
C ARG A 436 7.81 -25.54 12.55
N GLU A 437 8.73 -25.19 13.45
CA GLU A 437 8.93 -25.85 14.74
C GLU A 437 7.63 -25.90 15.54
N ALA A 438 6.97 -24.75 15.75
CA ALA A 438 5.69 -24.64 16.44
C ALA A 438 4.61 -25.54 15.81
N ALA A 439 4.53 -25.58 14.47
CA ALA A 439 3.56 -26.41 13.78
C ALA A 439 3.85 -27.92 13.92
N LEU A 440 5.12 -28.33 13.89
CA LEU A 440 5.52 -29.72 14.16
C LEU A 440 5.24 -30.14 15.61
N GLU A 441 5.47 -29.24 16.57
CA GLU A 441 5.13 -29.45 18.00
C GLU A 441 3.63 -29.70 18.17
N ALA A 442 2.79 -28.82 17.61
CA ALA A 442 1.34 -28.93 17.69
C ALA A 442 0.79 -30.22 17.05
N LEU A 443 1.42 -30.70 15.98
CA LEU A 443 1.05 -31.95 15.31
C LEU A 443 1.66 -33.21 15.96
N GLY A 444 2.53 -33.05 16.96
CA GLY A 444 3.21 -34.17 17.62
C GLY A 444 4.21 -34.91 16.73
N ARG A 445 4.77 -34.23 15.72
CA ARG A 445 5.72 -34.78 14.73
C ARG A 445 7.16 -34.83 15.27
N GLY A 446 7.33 -35.48 16.42
CA GLY A 446 8.60 -35.51 17.15
C GLY A 446 9.79 -36.08 16.36
N GLY A 447 9.55 -36.94 15.36
CA GLY A 447 10.62 -37.43 14.48
C GLY A 447 11.23 -36.34 13.60
N GLU A 448 10.39 -35.44 13.08
CA GLU A 448 10.81 -34.31 12.25
C GLU A 448 11.47 -33.22 13.10
N LEU A 449 10.95 -32.97 14.31
CA LEU A 449 11.58 -32.06 15.28
C LEU A 449 12.99 -32.51 15.67
N VAL A 450 13.19 -33.81 15.92
CA VAL A 450 14.52 -34.36 16.23
C VAL A 450 15.50 -34.11 15.08
N ALA A 451 15.06 -34.28 13.83
CA ALA A 451 15.91 -34.02 12.67
C ALA A 451 16.28 -32.52 12.57
N MET A 452 15.28 -31.64 12.73
CA MET A 452 15.48 -30.18 12.73
C MET A 452 16.49 -29.73 13.81
N TYR A 453 16.35 -30.17 15.06
CA TYR A 453 17.31 -29.79 16.11
C TYR A 453 18.70 -30.40 15.89
N GLN A 454 18.81 -31.56 15.22
CA GLN A 454 20.11 -32.13 14.87
C GLN A 454 20.82 -31.25 13.84
N GLU A 455 20.10 -30.79 12.81
CA GLU A 455 20.61 -29.89 11.78
C GLU A 455 21.06 -28.54 12.37
N ARG A 456 20.25 -27.93 13.25
CA ARG A 456 20.64 -26.68 13.93
C ARG A 456 21.91 -26.81 14.78
N LEU A 457 22.14 -27.96 15.40
CA LEU A 457 23.34 -28.21 16.21
C LEU A 457 24.62 -28.42 15.39
N ASP A 458 24.51 -28.63 14.08
CA ASP A 458 25.65 -28.65 13.17
C ASP A 458 26.18 -27.22 12.88
N ASP A 459 25.36 -26.18 13.10
CA ASP A 459 25.83 -24.79 13.09
C ASP A 459 26.62 -24.47 14.37
N THR A 460 27.91 -24.20 14.21
CA THR A 460 28.84 -23.98 15.33
C THR A 460 28.67 -22.60 15.98
N TYR A 461 27.94 -21.67 15.36
CA TYR A 461 27.80 -20.28 15.82
C TYR A 461 26.38 -19.92 16.27
N ASP A 462 25.47 -20.88 16.35
CA ASP A 462 24.10 -20.65 16.78
C ASP A 462 24.03 -20.21 18.27
N PRO A 463 23.54 -18.99 18.56
CA PRO A 463 23.43 -18.48 19.92
C PRO A 463 22.50 -19.32 20.81
N ASN A 464 21.56 -20.10 20.24
CA ASN A 464 20.65 -20.95 21.01
C ASN A 464 21.08 -22.43 21.06
N THR A 465 22.35 -22.75 20.79
CA THR A 465 22.91 -24.11 20.84
C THR A 465 22.52 -24.90 22.11
N GLU A 466 22.56 -24.26 23.30
CA GLU A 466 22.20 -24.93 24.56
C GLU A 466 20.70 -25.26 24.64
N LEU A 467 19.84 -24.35 24.16
CA LEU A 467 18.39 -24.53 24.11
C LEU A 467 18.03 -25.65 23.12
N ASN A 468 18.61 -25.63 21.92
CA ASN A 468 18.42 -26.66 20.90
C ASN A 468 18.84 -28.05 21.40
N ARG A 469 19.94 -28.14 22.16
CA ARG A 469 20.36 -29.40 22.80
C ARG A 469 19.36 -29.89 23.85
N MET A 470 18.81 -28.98 24.66
CA MET A 470 17.79 -29.33 25.67
C MET A 470 16.51 -29.85 25.00
N LYS A 471 16.02 -29.16 23.97
CA LYS A 471 14.83 -29.54 23.20
C LYS A 471 15.02 -30.89 22.49
N LEU A 472 16.18 -31.11 21.85
CA LEU A 472 16.53 -32.40 21.24
C LEU A 472 16.49 -33.56 22.26
N GLN A 473 17.05 -33.36 23.46
CA GLN A 473 17.02 -34.38 24.51
C GLN A 473 15.58 -34.70 24.95
N ALA A 474 14.75 -33.67 25.14
CA ALA A 474 13.36 -33.83 25.55
C ALA A 474 12.54 -34.61 24.51
N TRP A 475 12.70 -34.31 23.22
CA TRP A 475 12.00 -35.01 22.14
C TRP A 475 12.55 -36.41 21.84
N THR A 476 13.82 -36.68 22.15
CA THR A 476 14.42 -38.02 22.02
C THR A 476 13.97 -38.95 23.15
N GLN A 477 13.93 -38.47 24.39
CA GLN A 477 13.48 -39.23 25.56
C GLN A 477 11.97 -39.52 25.55
N ALA A 478 11.20 -38.76 24.76
CA ALA A 478 9.77 -38.92 24.58
C ALA A 478 9.34 -40.17 23.78
N LYS A 479 10.28 -40.86 23.11
CA LYS A 479 10.04 -42.07 22.31
C LYS A 479 10.05 -43.37 23.14
N GLU A 480 10.50 -43.31 24.39
CA GLU A 480 10.38 -44.40 25.38
C GLU A 480 9.14 -44.22 26.25
#